data_AF-A0A6I4SL96-F1
#
_entry.id   AF-A0A6I4SL96-F1
#
_cell.length_a   1.000
_cell.length_b   1.000
_cell.length_c   1.000
_cell.angle_alpha   90.00
_cell.angle_beta   90.00
_cell.angle_gamma   90.00
#
_symmetry.space_group_name_H-M   'P 1'
#
loop_
_entity.id
_entity.type
_entity.pdbx_description
1 polymer ?
#
loop_
_entity_poly.entity_id
_entity_poly.type
_entity_poly.pdbx_seq_one_letter_code
_entity_poly.pdbx_strand_id
1 'polypeptide(L)'
;MRARLTERIPALLALAIPTIAGLAYLLAQGAPLQYVIVNGAALALAMLWIVIGFRPSTGRVAQAIIFTLLGLLYLPFVSDISMNGVARWLPAGPFILNSGAFAFPALAVLAASNREIAPVILFTSLVAAFLQPDAALGFAILFAAAGLHDVTKDWRLGVIAVVAFFASISMALRGELPPQDFAERVVADLVMTAPLLAAALVIAWITSMIMIAQAAPMERGERFALSGALFGFALMAILSHYPSILIGYGASPILGFGFALGLIQTNSEPACREQDRGTVP
;
A
#
# COMPACT_ATOMS: atom_id res chain seq x y z
N MET A 1 3.85 26.42 -7.38
CA MET A 1 4.72 25.41 -6.75
C MET A 1 4.47 25.27 -5.24
N ARG A 2 4.52 26.37 -4.45
CA ARG A 2 4.23 26.30 -2.99
C ARG A 2 2.83 25.77 -2.63
N ALA A 3 1.76 26.23 -3.28
CA ALA A 3 0.40 25.75 -3.02
C ALA A 3 0.24 24.22 -3.26
N ARG A 4 0.78 23.71 -4.36
CA ARG A 4 0.81 22.26 -4.67
C ARG A 4 1.60 21.44 -3.65
N LEU A 5 2.62 22.02 -3.03
CA LEU A 5 3.40 21.31 -2.01
C LEU A 5 2.61 21.21 -0.70
N THR A 6 1.91 22.29 -0.30
CA THR A 6 1.08 22.30 0.91
C THR A 6 -0.02 21.24 0.86
N GLU A 7 -0.66 21.05 -0.31
CA GLU A 7 -1.69 20.02 -0.52
C GLU A 7 -1.15 18.59 -0.36
N ARG A 8 0.16 18.37 -0.58
CA ARG A 8 0.80 17.06 -0.53
C ARG A 8 1.41 16.73 0.84
N ILE A 9 1.47 17.70 1.76
CA ILE A 9 1.99 17.50 3.12
C ILE A 9 1.32 16.31 3.83
N PRO A 10 -0.02 16.13 3.79
CA PRO A 10 -0.64 15.00 4.46
C PRO A 10 -0.18 13.64 3.92
N ALA A 11 -0.03 13.51 2.60
CA ALA A 11 0.49 12.29 1.97
C ALA A 11 1.95 12.04 2.34
N LEU A 12 2.78 13.08 2.34
CA LEU A 12 4.20 12.99 2.74
C LEU A 12 4.32 12.52 4.19
N LEU A 13 3.55 13.12 5.11
CA LEU A 13 3.57 12.79 6.53
C LEU A 13 2.99 11.40 6.79
N ALA A 14 1.93 11.01 6.09
CA ALA A 14 1.35 9.67 6.20
C ALA A 14 2.38 8.57 5.90
N LEU A 15 3.28 8.79 4.93
CA LEU A 15 4.38 7.86 4.65
C LEU A 15 5.56 8.04 5.61
N ALA A 16 5.97 9.29 5.86
CA ALA A 16 7.20 9.60 6.58
C ALA A 16 7.12 9.23 8.07
N ILE A 17 5.99 9.47 8.75
CA ILE A 17 5.86 9.21 10.19
C ILE A 17 6.15 7.74 10.56
N PRO A 18 5.44 6.73 10.00
CA PRO A 18 5.73 5.34 10.33
C PRO A 18 7.11 4.91 9.83
N THR A 19 7.55 5.41 8.68
CA THR A 19 8.85 5.01 8.11
C THR A 19 10.02 5.54 8.93
N ILE A 20 9.98 6.79 9.39
CA ILE A 20 11.00 7.38 10.26
C ILE A 20 10.99 6.69 11.63
N ALA A 21 9.81 6.38 12.17
CA ALA A 21 9.71 5.58 13.39
C ALA A 21 10.35 4.19 13.21
N GLY A 22 10.13 3.54 12.07
CA GLY A 22 10.79 2.29 11.70
C GLY A 22 12.31 2.41 11.56
N LEU A 23 12.81 3.48 10.94
CA LEU A 23 14.26 3.76 10.88
C LEU A 23 14.86 3.94 12.28
N ALA A 24 14.17 4.65 13.17
CA ALA A 24 14.59 4.81 14.55
C ALA A 24 14.60 3.45 15.29
N TYR A 25 13.60 2.59 15.06
CA TYR A 25 13.59 1.22 15.55
C TYR A 25 14.81 0.41 15.07
N LEU A 26 15.09 0.42 13.76
CA LEU A 26 16.23 -0.31 13.18
C LEU A 26 17.56 0.12 13.81
N LEU A 27 17.75 1.43 13.99
CA LEU A 27 18.94 1.96 14.67
C LEU A 27 18.99 1.55 16.15
N ALA A 28 17.87 1.66 16.87
CA ALA A 28 17.79 1.37 18.30
C ALA A 28 18.02 -0.12 18.61
N GLN A 29 17.61 -1.01 17.72
CA GLN A 29 17.76 -2.47 17.88
C GLN A 29 19.04 -3.01 17.23
N GLY A 30 19.94 -2.15 16.75
CA GLY A 30 21.23 -2.56 16.20
C GLY A 30 21.14 -3.33 14.88
N ALA A 31 20.12 -3.04 14.06
CA ALA A 31 19.99 -3.64 12.73
C ALA A 31 21.20 -3.27 11.85
N PRO A 32 21.56 -4.12 10.86
CA PRO A 32 22.59 -3.78 9.88
C PRO A 32 22.34 -2.41 9.24
N LEU A 33 23.38 -1.58 9.12
CA LEU A 33 23.26 -0.21 8.57
C LEU A 33 22.62 -0.19 7.17
N GLN A 34 22.85 -1.26 6.38
CA GLN A 34 22.25 -1.42 5.06
C GLN A 34 20.72 -1.40 5.11
N TYR A 35 20.07 -1.88 6.17
CA TYR A 35 18.61 -1.86 6.31
C TYR A 35 18.08 -0.43 6.46
N VAL A 36 18.78 0.38 7.25
CA VAL A 36 18.48 1.81 7.45
C VAL A 36 18.68 2.57 6.12
N ILE A 37 19.77 2.31 5.41
CA ILE A 37 20.06 2.93 4.11
C ILE A 37 18.98 2.58 3.07
N VAL A 38 18.61 1.30 2.97
CA VAL A 38 17.61 0.84 2.00
C VAL A 38 16.24 1.45 2.28
N ASN A 39 15.77 1.42 3.53
CA ASN A 39 14.49 2.02 3.90
C ASN A 39 14.52 3.55 3.74
N GLY A 40 15.62 4.21 4.12
CA GLY A 40 15.78 5.66 3.97
C GLY A 40 15.81 6.10 2.51
N ALA A 41 16.51 5.37 1.64
CA ALA A 41 16.51 5.62 0.20
C ALA A 41 15.14 5.39 -0.43
N ALA A 42 14.45 4.31 -0.03
CA ALA A 42 13.08 4.05 -0.47
C ALA A 42 12.13 5.18 -0.06
N LEU A 43 12.25 5.69 1.18
CA LEU A 43 11.47 6.83 1.66
C LEU A 43 11.74 8.09 0.84
N ALA A 44 13.01 8.41 0.57
CA ALA A 44 13.38 9.58 -0.21
C ALA A 44 12.81 9.51 -1.65
N LEU A 45 12.94 8.36 -2.31
CA LEU A 45 12.38 8.14 -3.65
C LEU A 45 10.86 8.22 -3.65
N ALA A 46 10.21 7.60 -2.67
CA ALA A 46 8.77 7.63 -2.50
C ALA A 46 8.25 9.05 -2.25
N MET A 47 8.91 9.83 -1.38
CA MET A 47 8.56 11.23 -1.13
C MET A 47 8.77 12.10 -2.35
N LEU A 48 9.86 11.90 -3.10
CA LEU A 48 10.09 12.59 -4.37
C LEU A 48 8.93 12.30 -5.34
N TRP A 49 8.54 11.04 -5.48
CA TRP A 49 7.38 10.66 -6.27
C TRP A 49 6.08 11.26 -5.74
N ILE A 50 5.85 11.29 -4.43
CA ILE A 50 4.65 11.95 -3.87
C ILE A 50 4.63 13.43 -4.27
N VAL A 51 5.76 14.14 -4.33
CA VAL A 51 5.79 15.56 -4.73
C VAL A 51 5.48 15.77 -6.21
N ILE A 52 6.09 14.99 -7.10
CA ILE A 52 6.02 15.19 -8.56
C ILE A 52 4.95 14.33 -9.24
N GLY A 53 4.45 13.32 -8.54
CA GLY A 53 3.57 12.29 -9.04
C GLY A 53 2.22 12.85 -9.44
N PHE A 54 1.61 12.18 -10.40
CA PHE A 54 0.32 12.55 -10.92
C PHE A 54 -0.44 11.28 -11.29
N ARG A 55 -1.75 11.35 -11.21
CA ARG A 55 -2.62 10.31 -11.72
C ARG A 55 -2.85 10.52 -13.22
N PRO A 56 -2.57 9.53 -14.09
CA PRO A 56 -2.96 9.62 -15.48
C PRO A 56 -4.48 9.77 -15.61
N SER A 57 -4.94 10.56 -16.58
CA SER A 57 -6.35 10.64 -16.93
C SER A 57 -6.89 9.27 -17.38
N THR A 58 -8.20 9.08 -17.29
CA THR A 58 -8.90 7.89 -17.77
C THR A 58 -8.49 7.60 -19.23
N GLY A 59 -8.02 6.38 -19.51
CA GLY A 59 -7.52 6.00 -20.83
C GLY A 59 -6.47 4.89 -20.81
N ARG A 60 -5.78 4.71 -21.95
CA ARG A 60 -4.81 3.61 -22.18
C ARG A 60 -3.66 3.57 -21.16
N VAL A 61 -3.18 4.73 -20.70
CA VAL A 61 -2.07 4.80 -19.74
C VAL A 61 -2.51 4.28 -18.37
N ALA A 62 -3.68 4.70 -17.87
CA ALA A 62 -4.21 4.19 -16.61
C ALA A 62 -4.45 2.67 -16.67
N GLN A 63 -4.98 2.17 -17.79
CA GLN A 63 -5.13 0.74 -18.03
C GLN A 63 -3.78 0.01 -18.05
N ALA A 64 -2.78 0.53 -18.75
CA ALA A 64 -1.44 -0.05 -18.79
C ALA A 64 -0.80 -0.14 -17.40
N ILE A 65 -0.97 0.88 -16.56
CA ILE A 65 -0.51 0.85 -15.16
C ILE A 65 -1.23 -0.25 -14.38
N ILE A 66 -2.56 -0.35 -14.47
CA ILE A 66 -3.34 -1.40 -13.81
C ILE A 66 -2.87 -2.78 -14.26
N PHE A 67 -2.75 -3.02 -15.57
CA PHE A 67 -2.26 -4.28 -16.11
C PHE A 67 -0.83 -4.60 -15.67
N THR A 68 0.05 -3.59 -15.63
CA THR A 68 1.43 -3.77 -15.18
C THR A 68 1.46 -4.16 -13.70
N LEU A 69 0.74 -3.44 -12.84
CA LEU A 69 0.68 -3.73 -11.41
C LEU A 69 0.05 -5.09 -11.11
N LEU A 70 -1.02 -5.46 -11.83
CA LEU A 70 -1.58 -6.81 -11.75
C LEU A 70 -0.55 -7.84 -12.20
N GLY A 71 0.13 -7.63 -13.33
CA GLY A 71 1.20 -8.48 -13.81
C GLY A 71 2.33 -8.68 -12.80
N LEU A 72 2.70 -7.63 -12.06
CA LEU A 72 3.70 -7.72 -10.98
C LEU A 72 3.24 -8.63 -9.82
N LEU A 73 1.94 -8.78 -9.57
CA LEU A 73 1.42 -9.77 -8.61
C LEU A 73 1.51 -11.21 -9.13
N TYR A 74 1.59 -11.44 -10.43
CA TYR A 74 1.75 -12.79 -11.00
C TYR A 74 3.20 -13.12 -11.35
N LEU A 75 4.07 -12.11 -11.44
CA LEU A 75 5.47 -12.30 -11.79
C LEU A 75 6.26 -13.23 -10.83
N PRO A 76 5.94 -13.35 -9.52
CA PRO A 76 6.62 -14.33 -8.68
C PRO A 76 6.45 -15.79 -9.13
N PHE A 77 5.41 -16.14 -9.88
CA PHE A 77 5.22 -17.52 -10.37
C PHE A 77 6.18 -17.90 -11.49
N VAL A 78 6.82 -16.91 -12.11
CA VAL A 78 7.85 -17.10 -13.14
C VAL A 78 9.23 -16.69 -12.63
N SER A 79 9.33 -16.26 -11.37
CA SER A 79 10.61 -16.00 -10.73
C SER A 79 11.08 -17.25 -9.99
N ASP A 80 12.38 -17.51 -10.02
CA ASP A 80 12.98 -18.64 -9.27
C ASP A 80 13.11 -18.33 -7.76
N ILE A 81 12.51 -17.24 -7.28
CA ILE A 81 12.62 -16.78 -5.89
C ILE A 81 11.40 -17.29 -5.11
N SER A 82 11.52 -18.49 -4.57
CA SER A 82 10.53 -19.08 -3.66
C SER A 82 11.19 -19.59 -2.38
N MET A 83 10.43 -19.58 -1.29
CA MET A 83 10.84 -20.12 0.00
C MET A 83 9.75 -21.07 0.47
N ASN A 84 10.08 -22.35 0.70
CA ASN A 84 9.11 -23.38 1.13
C ASN A 84 7.83 -23.44 0.28
N GLY A 85 7.95 -23.26 -1.04
CA GLY A 85 6.80 -23.27 -1.96
C GLY A 85 5.98 -21.98 -1.98
N VAL A 86 6.37 -20.96 -1.22
CA VAL A 86 5.78 -19.61 -1.23
C VAL A 86 6.59 -18.73 -2.18
N ALA A 87 5.93 -18.16 -3.19
CA ALA A 87 6.52 -17.26 -4.18
C ALA A 87 5.82 -15.90 -4.14
N ARG A 88 6.34 -14.96 -3.34
CA ARG A 88 5.78 -13.60 -3.16
C ARG A 88 6.75 -12.48 -3.48
N TRP A 89 7.89 -12.81 -4.11
CA TRP A 89 9.01 -11.89 -4.29
C TRP A 89 9.45 -11.71 -5.74
N LEU A 90 9.95 -10.50 -6.01
CA LEU A 90 10.45 -10.04 -7.29
C LEU A 90 11.94 -9.74 -7.18
N PRO A 91 12.77 -10.20 -8.13
CA PRO A 91 14.15 -9.76 -8.23
C PRO A 91 14.20 -8.28 -8.63
N ALA A 92 14.91 -7.46 -7.88
CA ALA A 92 15.12 -6.03 -8.15
C ALA A 92 16.61 -5.69 -8.04
N GLY A 93 17.41 -6.28 -8.94
CA GLY A 93 18.87 -6.15 -8.91
C GLY A 93 19.44 -6.78 -7.63
N PRO A 94 20.14 -6.01 -6.77
CA PRO A 94 20.68 -6.53 -5.50
C PRO A 94 19.61 -6.66 -4.41
N PHE A 95 18.36 -6.27 -4.68
CA PHE A 95 17.27 -6.28 -3.70
C PHE A 95 16.19 -7.28 -4.09
N ILE A 96 15.41 -7.69 -3.10
CA ILE A 96 14.23 -8.54 -3.27
C ILE A 96 13.03 -7.71 -2.81
N LEU A 97 12.00 -7.62 -3.67
CA LEU A 97 10.78 -6.87 -3.36
C LEU A 97 9.60 -7.82 -3.16
N ASN A 98 8.83 -7.65 -2.10
CA ASN A 98 7.52 -8.31 -1.98
C ASN A 98 6.55 -7.69 -2.99
N SER A 99 5.97 -8.51 -3.87
CA SER A 99 5.10 -8.04 -4.97
C SER A 99 3.82 -7.39 -4.45
N GLY A 100 3.20 -7.98 -3.41
CA GLY A 100 1.94 -7.53 -2.83
C GLY A 100 2.08 -6.16 -2.18
N ALA A 101 3.04 -6.01 -1.28
CA ALA A 101 3.31 -4.76 -0.56
C ALA A 101 3.74 -3.62 -1.51
N PHE A 102 4.35 -3.94 -2.66
CA PHE A 102 4.71 -2.95 -3.67
C PHE A 102 3.51 -2.56 -4.56
N ALA A 103 2.85 -3.53 -5.21
CA ALA A 103 1.87 -3.23 -6.25
C ALA A 103 0.47 -2.92 -5.71
N PHE A 104 0.05 -3.59 -4.64
CA PHE A 104 -1.34 -3.54 -4.18
C PHE A 104 -1.80 -2.17 -3.66
N PRO A 105 -1.00 -1.37 -2.92
CA PRO A 105 -1.44 -0.06 -2.48
C PRO A 105 -1.94 0.83 -3.64
N ALA A 106 -1.23 0.80 -4.78
CA ALA A 106 -1.64 1.54 -5.97
C ALA A 106 -2.84 0.91 -6.67
N LEU A 107 -2.95 -0.42 -6.71
CA LEU A 107 -4.14 -1.11 -7.21
C LEU A 107 -5.39 -0.79 -6.38
N ALA A 108 -5.27 -0.66 -5.06
CA ALA A 108 -6.37 -0.28 -4.17
C ALA A 108 -6.89 1.13 -4.50
N VAL A 109 -5.98 2.08 -4.71
CA VAL A 109 -6.31 3.44 -5.18
C VAL A 109 -6.99 3.38 -6.55
N LEU A 110 -6.37 2.73 -7.54
CA LEU A 110 -6.88 2.66 -8.91
C LEU A 110 -8.21 1.91 -9.01
N ALA A 111 -8.46 0.91 -8.16
CA ALA A 111 -9.75 0.25 -8.03
C ALA A 111 -10.82 1.23 -7.54
N ALA A 112 -10.54 1.98 -6.46
CA ALA A 112 -11.47 2.98 -5.94
C ALA A 112 -11.82 4.06 -6.97
N SER A 113 -10.86 4.39 -7.84
CA SER A 113 -11.08 5.39 -8.87
C SER A 113 -11.75 4.89 -10.16
N ASN A 114 -11.81 3.57 -10.38
CA ASN A 114 -12.42 2.95 -11.55
C ASN A 114 -13.53 1.99 -11.12
N ARG A 115 -14.66 2.55 -10.65
CA ARG A 115 -15.74 1.81 -9.99
C ARG A 115 -16.24 0.59 -10.76
N GLU A 116 -16.36 0.70 -12.09
CA GLU A 116 -16.86 -0.39 -12.93
C GLU A 116 -15.98 -1.65 -12.91
N ILE A 117 -14.66 -1.46 -12.89
CA ILE A 117 -13.67 -2.56 -12.90
C ILE A 117 -13.05 -2.81 -11.52
N ALA A 118 -13.45 -2.05 -10.49
CA ALA A 118 -12.93 -2.21 -9.13
C ALA A 118 -13.07 -3.65 -8.61
N PRO A 119 -14.24 -4.34 -8.78
CA PRO A 119 -14.35 -5.73 -8.36
C PRO A 119 -13.38 -6.65 -9.10
N VAL A 120 -13.14 -6.40 -10.39
CA VAL A 120 -12.21 -7.20 -11.21
C VAL A 120 -10.78 -7.00 -10.73
N ILE A 121 -10.35 -5.77 -10.46
CA ILE A 121 -9.00 -5.47 -9.96
C ILE A 121 -8.75 -6.16 -8.62
N LEU A 122 -9.68 -6.00 -7.67
CA LEU A 122 -9.53 -6.57 -6.33
C LEU A 122 -9.62 -8.10 -6.34
N PHE A 123 -10.54 -8.67 -7.09
CA PHE A 123 -10.65 -10.13 -7.21
C PHE A 123 -9.43 -10.74 -7.91
N THR A 124 -8.92 -10.11 -8.98
CA THR A 124 -7.71 -10.57 -9.67
C THR A 124 -6.49 -10.49 -8.75
N SER A 125 -6.41 -9.45 -7.91
CA SER A 125 -5.36 -9.35 -6.89
C SER A 125 -5.50 -10.44 -5.82
N LEU A 126 -6.73 -10.80 -5.45
CA LEU A 126 -7.00 -11.87 -4.48
C LEU A 126 -6.64 -13.25 -5.02
N VAL A 127 -6.92 -13.51 -6.29
CA VAL A 127 -6.48 -14.74 -6.96
C VAL A 127 -4.95 -14.84 -6.94
N ALA A 128 -4.24 -13.75 -7.25
CA ALA A 128 -2.79 -13.72 -7.14
C ALA A 128 -2.33 -14.05 -5.70
N ALA A 129 -2.87 -13.35 -4.70
CA ALA A 129 -2.56 -13.60 -3.29
C ALA A 129 -2.76 -15.07 -2.91
N PHE A 130 -3.91 -15.64 -3.31
CA PHE A 130 -4.27 -17.04 -3.01
C PHE A 130 -3.31 -18.06 -3.62
N LEU A 131 -2.84 -17.79 -4.83
CA LEU A 131 -1.83 -18.60 -5.50
C LEU A 131 -0.44 -18.41 -4.88
N GLN A 132 -0.13 -17.24 -4.31
CA GLN A 132 1.12 -16.91 -3.60
C GLN A 132 1.18 -17.43 -2.16
N PRO A 133 0.20 -18.20 -1.70
CA PRO A 133 -0.40 -18.11 -0.35
C PRO A 133 0.03 -16.90 0.53
N ASP A 134 -0.27 -15.68 0.10
CA ASP A 134 0.05 -14.45 0.86
C ASP A 134 -1.17 -13.92 1.64
N ALA A 135 -1.27 -14.28 2.92
CA ALA A 135 -2.38 -13.84 3.76
C ALA A 135 -2.34 -12.33 4.08
N ALA A 136 -1.16 -11.71 4.13
CA ALA A 136 -1.06 -10.27 4.38
C ALA A 136 -1.62 -9.46 3.21
N LEU A 137 -1.31 -9.86 1.98
CA LEU A 137 -1.95 -9.29 0.79
C LEU A 137 -3.47 -9.57 0.79
N GLY A 138 -3.89 -10.78 1.16
CA GLY A 138 -5.31 -11.12 1.29
C GLY A 138 -6.07 -10.23 2.27
N PHE A 139 -5.51 -9.97 3.46
CA PHE A 139 -6.09 -9.07 4.45
C PHE A 139 -6.06 -7.61 3.99
N ALA A 140 -5.01 -7.17 3.29
CA ALA A 140 -4.98 -5.86 2.67
C ALA A 140 -6.12 -5.71 1.65
N ILE A 141 -6.39 -6.73 0.83
CA ILE A 141 -7.51 -6.75 -0.12
C ILE A 141 -8.85 -6.73 0.61
N LEU A 142 -9.02 -7.54 1.66
CA LEU A 142 -10.21 -7.56 2.51
C LEU A 142 -10.56 -6.16 2.99
N PHE A 143 -9.62 -5.46 3.63
CA PHE A 143 -9.90 -4.17 4.24
C PHE A 143 -9.96 -3.02 3.23
N ALA A 144 -9.24 -3.11 2.10
CA ALA A 144 -9.43 -2.20 0.98
C ALA A 144 -10.84 -2.33 0.38
N ALA A 145 -11.30 -3.57 0.15
CA ALA A 145 -12.64 -3.86 -0.35
C ALA A 145 -13.73 -3.43 0.64
N ALA A 146 -13.53 -3.68 1.94
CA ALA A 146 -14.46 -3.27 2.99
C ALA A 146 -14.55 -1.74 3.11
N GLY A 147 -13.41 -1.04 3.10
CA GLY A 147 -13.37 0.43 3.12
C GLY A 147 -14.02 1.04 1.89
N LEU A 148 -13.78 0.47 0.70
CA LEU A 148 -14.40 0.94 -0.53
C LEU A 148 -15.90 0.61 -0.59
N HIS A 149 -16.30 -0.56 -0.09
CA HIS A 149 -17.70 -0.94 0.09
C HIS A 149 -18.42 0.05 1.02
N ASP A 150 -17.80 0.46 2.12
CA ASP A 150 -18.42 1.42 3.04
C ASP A 150 -18.70 2.77 2.36
N VAL A 151 -17.80 3.23 1.49
CA VAL A 151 -17.98 4.51 0.77
C VAL A 151 -18.96 4.40 -0.40
N THR A 152 -18.89 3.32 -1.18
CA THR A 152 -19.64 3.19 -2.44
C THR A 152 -20.95 2.43 -2.31
N LYS A 153 -21.08 1.63 -1.25
CA LYS A 153 -22.17 0.67 -1.02
C LYS A 153 -22.35 -0.37 -2.14
N ASP A 154 -21.32 -0.60 -2.96
CA ASP A 154 -21.34 -1.65 -3.98
C ASP A 154 -21.23 -3.04 -3.32
N TRP A 155 -22.29 -3.84 -3.42
CA TRP A 155 -22.36 -5.18 -2.84
C TRP A 155 -21.28 -6.13 -3.34
N ARG A 156 -20.78 -5.95 -4.58
CA ARG A 156 -19.72 -6.79 -5.17
C ARG A 156 -18.44 -6.71 -4.36
N LEU A 157 -18.13 -5.52 -3.85
CA LEU A 157 -16.98 -5.26 -2.99
C LEU A 157 -17.16 -5.92 -1.61
N GLY A 158 -18.38 -5.92 -1.09
CA GLY A 158 -18.73 -6.65 0.14
C GLY A 158 -18.52 -8.15 -0.01
N VAL A 159 -18.91 -8.74 -1.15
CA VAL A 159 -18.65 -10.16 -1.46
C VAL A 159 -17.15 -10.43 -1.55
N ILE A 160 -16.38 -9.57 -2.24
CA ILE A 160 -14.92 -9.71 -2.31
C ILE A 160 -14.29 -9.66 -0.92
N ALA A 161 -14.76 -8.76 -0.04
CA ALA A 161 -14.30 -8.70 1.34
C ALA A 161 -14.53 -10.05 2.06
N VAL A 162 -15.75 -10.60 2.00
CA VAL A 162 -16.07 -11.91 2.62
C VAL A 162 -15.19 -13.03 2.05
N VAL A 163 -15.04 -13.12 0.73
CA VAL A 163 -14.19 -14.14 0.08
C VAL A 163 -12.73 -13.95 0.49
N ALA A 164 -12.24 -12.70 0.52
CA ALA A 164 -10.87 -12.39 0.93
C ALA A 164 -10.61 -12.80 2.39
N PHE A 165 -11.57 -12.64 3.30
CA PHE A 165 -11.43 -13.10 4.69
C PHE A 165 -11.16 -14.61 4.77
N PHE A 166 -12.03 -15.43 4.17
CA PHE A 166 -11.87 -16.90 4.21
C PHE A 166 -10.63 -17.37 3.43
N ALA A 167 -10.37 -16.76 2.27
CA ALA A 167 -9.18 -17.04 1.49
C ALA A 167 -7.91 -16.73 2.30
N SER A 168 -7.88 -15.62 3.04
CA SER A 168 -6.71 -15.22 3.84
C SER A 168 -6.44 -16.14 5.01
N ILE A 169 -7.47 -16.64 5.69
CA ILE A 169 -7.29 -17.69 6.71
C ILE A 169 -6.65 -18.92 6.07
N SER A 170 -7.15 -19.35 4.91
CA SER A 170 -6.59 -20.50 4.19
C SER A 170 -5.15 -20.27 3.72
N MET A 171 -4.80 -19.05 3.29
CA MET A 171 -3.42 -18.67 2.95
C MET A 171 -2.51 -18.68 4.18
N ALA A 172 -2.97 -18.15 5.31
CA ALA A 172 -2.18 -18.11 6.55
C ALA A 172 -1.80 -19.52 7.01
N LEU A 173 -2.73 -20.48 6.90
CA LEU A 173 -2.48 -21.88 7.26
C LEU A 173 -1.51 -22.62 6.32
N ARG A 174 -1.29 -22.11 5.10
CA ARG A 174 -0.48 -22.80 4.06
C ARG A 174 0.82 -22.08 3.71
N GLY A 175 0.89 -20.77 3.96
CA GLY A 175 1.98 -19.89 3.51
C GLY A 175 2.79 -19.27 4.64
N GLU A 176 2.64 -19.76 5.88
CA GLU A 176 3.46 -19.27 6.99
C GLU A 176 4.94 -19.67 6.80
N LEU A 177 5.82 -18.70 7.02
CA LEU A 177 7.26 -18.86 6.92
C LEU A 177 7.93 -18.49 8.25
N PRO A 178 9.18 -18.93 8.47
CA PRO A 178 9.96 -18.46 9.60
C PRO A 178 10.10 -16.93 9.55
N PRO A 179 9.97 -16.25 10.71
CA PRO A 179 10.03 -14.80 10.75
C PRO A 179 11.40 -14.28 10.31
N GLN A 180 11.39 -13.20 9.54
CA GLN A 180 12.61 -12.49 9.15
C GLN A 180 12.98 -11.39 10.14
N ASP A 181 14.25 -11.39 10.56
CA ASP A 181 14.79 -10.41 11.50
C ASP A 181 14.53 -8.97 11.05
N PHE A 182 14.10 -8.12 11.98
CA PHE A 182 13.81 -6.70 11.80
C PHE A 182 12.69 -6.35 10.81
N ALA A 183 12.17 -7.31 10.04
CA ALA A 183 11.10 -7.11 9.07
C ALA A 183 9.75 -7.58 9.60
N GLU A 184 9.73 -8.73 10.28
CA GLU A 184 8.53 -9.41 10.75
C GLU A 184 8.51 -9.41 12.28
N ARG A 185 7.32 -9.57 12.89
CA ARG A 185 7.12 -9.60 14.35
C ARG A 185 7.64 -8.38 15.14
N VAL A 186 7.97 -7.28 14.46
CA VAL A 186 8.57 -6.06 15.07
C VAL A 186 7.86 -5.63 16.34
N VAL A 187 6.54 -5.42 16.29
CA VAL A 187 5.77 -4.99 17.46
C VAL A 187 5.73 -6.10 18.52
N ALA A 188 5.47 -7.35 18.12
CA ALA A 188 5.32 -8.48 19.03
C ALA A 188 6.59 -8.70 19.89
N ASP A 189 7.76 -8.64 19.27
CA ASP A 189 9.03 -8.85 19.95
C ASP A 189 9.40 -7.65 20.84
N LEU A 190 9.01 -6.44 20.44
CA LEU A 190 9.23 -5.22 21.23
C LEU A 190 8.30 -5.08 22.44
N VAL A 191 7.11 -5.68 22.45
CA VAL A 191 6.19 -5.54 23.59
C VAL A 191 6.85 -5.99 24.90
N MET A 192 7.66 -7.04 24.85
CA MET A 192 8.31 -7.60 26.04
C MET A 192 9.65 -6.95 26.38
N THR A 193 10.33 -6.38 25.39
CA THR A 193 11.72 -5.89 25.54
C THR A 193 11.81 -4.36 25.61
N ALA A 194 10.95 -3.65 24.88
CA ALA A 194 10.89 -2.19 24.80
C ALA A 194 9.45 -1.72 24.54
N PRO A 195 8.52 -1.87 25.51
CA PRO A 195 7.08 -1.63 25.32
C PRO A 195 6.76 -0.21 24.87
N LEU A 196 7.54 0.78 25.30
CA LEU A 196 7.34 2.17 24.90
C LEU A 196 7.68 2.41 23.41
N LEU A 197 8.71 1.71 22.89
CA LEU A 197 9.04 1.73 21.47
C LEU A 197 7.97 0.98 20.66
N ALA A 198 7.49 -0.16 21.15
CA ALA A 198 6.36 -0.88 20.53
C ALA A 198 5.13 0.02 20.41
N ALA A 199 4.76 0.70 21.50
CA ALA A 199 3.64 1.65 21.53
C ALA A 199 3.85 2.80 20.54
N ALA A 200 5.07 3.38 20.48
CA ALA A 200 5.39 4.44 19.54
C ALA A 200 5.22 4.00 18.08
N LEU A 201 5.64 2.79 17.71
CA LEU A 201 5.48 2.25 16.36
C LEU A 201 3.99 2.02 16.00
N VAL A 202 3.21 1.47 16.94
CA VAL A 202 1.76 1.29 16.75
C VAL A 202 1.05 2.65 16.59
N ILE A 203 1.42 3.65 17.40
CA ILE A 203 0.90 5.02 17.27
C ILE A 203 1.26 5.62 15.91
N ALA A 204 2.49 5.41 15.42
CA ALA A 204 2.93 5.88 14.12
C ALA A 204 2.12 5.23 12.97
N TRP A 205 1.81 3.93 13.07
CA TRP A 205 0.91 3.23 12.16
C TRP A 205 -0.50 3.81 12.15
N ILE A 206 -1.11 3.94 13.33
CA ILE A 206 -2.47 4.48 13.47
C ILE A 206 -2.52 5.91 12.92
N THR A 207 -1.49 6.72 13.22
CA THR A 207 -1.38 8.08 12.71
C THR A 207 -1.32 8.08 11.18
N SER A 208 -0.50 7.22 10.57
CA SER A 208 -0.45 7.05 9.11
C SER A 208 -1.83 6.73 8.53
N MET A 209 -2.54 5.74 9.08
CA MET A 209 -3.88 5.35 8.63
C MET A 209 -4.88 6.51 8.74
N ILE A 210 -4.88 7.23 9.86
CA ILE A 210 -5.75 8.40 10.06
C ILE A 210 -5.42 9.50 9.05
N MET A 211 -4.13 9.79 8.82
CA MET A 211 -3.71 10.79 7.86
C MET A 211 -4.13 10.44 6.43
N ILE A 212 -4.01 9.16 6.04
CA ILE A 212 -4.52 8.68 4.74
C ILE A 212 -6.03 8.85 4.67
N ALA A 213 -6.77 8.35 5.65
CA ALA A 213 -8.24 8.35 5.63
C ALA A 213 -8.85 9.76 5.62
N GLN A 214 -8.25 10.69 6.38
CA GLN A 214 -8.84 12.00 6.67
C GLN A 214 -8.24 13.14 5.85
N ALA A 215 -6.94 13.08 5.51
CA ALA A 215 -6.21 14.26 5.06
C ALA A 215 -5.44 14.08 3.74
N ALA A 216 -5.23 12.86 3.25
CA ALA A 216 -4.57 12.66 1.96
C ALA A 216 -5.35 13.37 0.83
N PRO A 217 -4.66 14.03 -0.12
CA PRO A 217 -5.27 14.79 -1.22
C PRO A 217 -5.80 13.86 -2.32
N MET A 218 -6.73 12.97 -1.96
CA MET A 218 -7.27 11.90 -2.78
C MET A 218 -8.79 11.84 -2.57
N GLU A 219 -9.52 11.19 -3.47
CA GLU A 219 -10.97 11.00 -3.31
C GLU A 219 -11.30 10.10 -2.11
N ARG A 220 -12.49 10.28 -1.51
CA ARG A 220 -12.86 9.54 -0.27
C ARG A 220 -12.73 8.03 -0.40
N GLY A 221 -13.14 7.46 -1.55
CA GLY A 221 -13.02 6.02 -1.80
C GLY A 221 -11.57 5.56 -1.87
N GLU A 222 -10.68 6.35 -2.47
CA GLU A 222 -9.25 6.06 -2.59
C GLU A 222 -8.58 6.06 -1.22
N ARG A 223 -8.90 7.06 -0.38
CA ARG A 223 -8.41 7.16 0.99
C ARG A 223 -8.80 5.96 1.84
N PHE A 224 -10.07 5.54 1.77
CA PHE A 224 -10.58 4.40 2.53
C PHE A 224 -9.99 3.07 2.03
N ALA A 225 -9.85 2.89 0.71
CA ALA A 225 -9.23 1.71 0.14
C ALA A 225 -7.75 1.59 0.54
N LEU A 226 -6.98 2.68 0.44
CA LEU A 226 -5.56 2.70 0.78
C LEU A 226 -5.32 2.57 2.29
N SER A 227 -6.09 3.29 3.11
CA SER A 227 -6.02 3.14 4.58
C SER A 227 -6.44 1.74 5.02
N GLY A 228 -7.47 1.16 4.39
CA GLY A 228 -7.89 -0.21 4.62
C GLY A 228 -6.80 -1.22 4.26
N ALA A 229 -6.13 -1.04 3.12
CA ALA A 229 -4.98 -1.87 2.74
C ALA A 229 -3.87 -1.83 3.80
N LEU A 230 -3.50 -0.63 4.28
CA LEU A 230 -2.50 -0.48 5.34
C LEU A 230 -2.94 -1.19 6.63
N PHE A 231 -4.21 -1.05 7.01
CA PHE A 231 -4.76 -1.75 8.17
C PHE A 231 -4.70 -3.27 8.03
N GLY A 232 -5.10 -3.82 6.88
CA GLY A 232 -5.07 -5.26 6.65
C GLY A 232 -3.65 -5.84 6.71
N PHE A 233 -2.68 -5.15 6.11
CA PHE A 233 -1.27 -5.52 6.23
C PHE A 233 -0.78 -5.46 7.69
N ALA A 234 -1.04 -4.36 8.40
CA ALA A 234 -0.61 -4.18 9.78
C ALA A 234 -1.22 -5.22 10.72
N LEU A 235 -2.49 -5.57 10.50
CA LEU A 235 -3.16 -6.61 11.26
C LEU A 235 -2.47 -7.96 11.09
N MET A 236 -2.13 -8.36 9.86
CA MET A 236 -1.43 -9.64 9.66
C MET A 236 -0.01 -9.64 10.22
N ALA A 237 0.69 -8.51 10.21
CA ALA A 237 2.00 -8.39 10.86
C ALA A 237 1.95 -8.56 12.39
N ILE A 238 0.80 -8.27 13.01
CA ILE A 238 0.57 -8.50 14.45
C ILE A 238 0.17 -9.96 14.70
N LEU A 239 -0.64 -10.55 13.82
CA LEU A 239 -1.22 -11.88 14.02
C LEU A 239 -0.30 -13.04 13.62
N SER A 240 0.62 -12.85 12.68
CA SER A 240 1.51 -13.90 12.16
C SER A 240 2.81 -13.32 11.60
N HIS A 241 3.67 -14.17 11.02
CA HIS A 241 4.99 -13.84 10.51
C HIS A 241 4.91 -13.19 9.12
N TYR A 242 4.35 -11.98 9.09
CA TYR A 242 4.27 -11.16 7.89
C TYR A 242 5.00 -9.82 8.09
N PRO A 243 5.46 -9.17 7.00
CA PRO A 243 6.21 -7.92 7.09
C PRO A 243 5.43 -6.84 7.84
N SER A 244 6.09 -6.19 8.80
CA SER A 244 5.62 -5.01 9.49
C SER A 244 5.72 -3.79 8.57
N ILE A 245 4.77 -3.68 7.64
CA ILE A 245 4.69 -2.66 6.59
C ILE A 245 5.02 -1.25 7.12
N LEU A 246 5.94 -0.53 6.48
CA LEU A 246 6.43 0.81 6.85
C LEU A 246 7.26 0.93 8.14
N ILE A 247 7.11 0.05 9.14
CA ILE A 247 7.88 0.17 10.41
C ILE A 247 9.03 -0.83 10.54
N GLY A 248 8.99 -1.94 9.80
CA GLY A 248 10.06 -2.93 9.71
C GLY A 248 10.98 -2.70 8.52
N TYR A 249 12.03 -3.53 8.42
CA TYR A 249 12.89 -3.58 7.25
C TYR A 249 12.09 -4.03 6.00
N GLY A 250 12.21 -3.25 4.91
CA GLY A 250 11.59 -3.60 3.63
C GLY A 250 11.29 -2.37 2.76
N ALA A 251 11.91 -2.29 1.58
CA ALA A 251 11.69 -1.20 0.64
C ALA A 251 10.30 -1.26 -0.05
N SER A 252 9.78 -2.46 -0.30
CA SER A 252 8.51 -2.68 -1.03
C SER A 252 7.32 -1.91 -0.47
N PRO A 253 6.99 -1.98 0.84
CA PRO A 253 5.88 -1.21 1.39
C PRO A 253 6.08 0.30 1.25
N ILE A 254 7.30 0.80 1.48
CA ILE A 254 7.60 2.23 1.42
C ILE A 254 7.39 2.75 0.00
N LEU A 255 7.93 2.03 -1.00
CA LEU A 255 7.76 2.36 -2.41
C LEU A 255 6.32 2.17 -2.88
N GLY A 256 5.62 1.13 -2.44
CA GLY A 256 4.25 0.83 -2.84
C GLY A 256 3.25 1.86 -2.32
N PHE A 257 3.28 2.16 -1.03
CA PHE A 257 2.46 3.22 -0.44
C PHE A 257 2.86 4.60 -0.97
N GLY A 258 4.16 4.85 -1.17
CA GLY A 258 4.64 6.06 -1.83
C GLY A 258 4.08 6.23 -3.23
N PHE A 259 4.12 5.17 -4.04
CA PHE A 259 3.58 5.18 -5.40
C PHE A 259 2.08 5.48 -5.39
N ALA A 260 1.31 4.81 -4.52
CA ALA A 260 -0.12 5.02 -4.34
C ALA A 260 -0.46 6.46 -3.91
N LEU A 261 0.25 7.00 -2.93
CA LEU A 261 0.08 8.36 -2.42
C LEU A 261 0.47 9.44 -3.44
N GLY A 262 1.31 9.11 -4.42
CA GLY A 262 1.65 9.98 -5.55
C GLY A 262 0.61 9.99 -6.68
N LEU A 263 -0.35 9.06 -6.70
CA LEU A 263 -1.44 8.99 -7.70
C LEU A 263 -2.55 10.01 -7.42
N ILE A 264 -2.18 11.28 -7.26
CA ILE A 264 -3.08 12.39 -6.98
C ILE A 264 -3.57 12.98 -8.31
N GLN A 265 -4.88 13.19 -8.43
CA GLN A 265 -5.44 13.99 -9.53
C GLN A 265 -5.07 15.45 -9.35
N THR A 266 -4.43 16.04 -10.35
CA THR A 266 -4.23 17.49 -10.39
C THR A 266 -5.45 18.09 -11.07
N ASN A 267 -6.26 18.85 -10.31
CA ASN A 267 -7.26 19.72 -10.90
C ASN A 267 -6.53 20.79 -11.72
N SER A 268 -6.39 20.55 -13.02
CA SER A 268 -5.77 21.47 -13.95
C SER A 268 -6.54 21.44 -15.26
N GLU A 269 -7.80 21.88 -15.20
CA GLU A 269 -8.43 22.59 -16.30
C GLU A 269 -8.94 23.94 -15.78
N PRO A 270 -8.54 25.07 -16.36
CA PRO A 270 -9.22 26.33 -16.12
C PRO A 270 -10.60 26.24 -16.74
N ALA A 271 -11.63 26.58 -15.96
CA ALA A 271 -12.95 26.91 -16.48
C ALA A 271 -12.82 28.12 -17.43
N CYS A 272 -12.51 27.86 -18.69
CA CYS A 272 -12.46 28.87 -19.75
C CYS A 272 -13.10 28.29 -21.01
N ARG A 273 -14.39 27.92 -20.89
CA ARG A 273 -15.33 27.74 -22.00
C ARG A 273 -16.74 28.13 -21.56
N GLU A 274 -16.89 29.36 -21.10
CA GLU A 274 -18.23 29.98 -20.97
C GLU A 274 -18.21 31.45 -21.41
N GLN A 275 -17.37 31.76 -22.39
CA GLN A 275 -17.28 33.08 -23.01
C GLN A 275 -17.28 32.94 -24.53
N ASP A 276 -18.33 32.29 -25.05
CA ASP A 276 -18.64 32.34 -26.49
C ASP A 276 -20.15 32.16 -26.79
N ARG A 277 -21.03 32.54 -25.85
CA ARG A 277 -22.41 32.89 -26.21
C ARG A 277 -22.44 34.38 -26.49
N GLY A 278 -22.05 34.68 -27.72
CA GLY A 278 -22.10 36.00 -28.31
C GLY A 278 -23.45 36.68 -28.07
N THR A 279 -23.34 37.91 -27.63
CA THR A 279 -24.22 39.00 -28.01
C THR A 279 -24.50 38.96 -29.52
N VAL A 280 -25.76 38.90 -29.90
CA VAL A 280 -26.25 39.44 -31.17
C VAL A 280 -27.51 40.25 -30.82
N PRO A 281 -27.61 41.51 -31.31
CA PRO A 281 -28.60 42.52 -30.90
C PRO A 281 -30.05 42.17 -31.22
#